data_AF-A0A1L7XK34-F1
#
_entry.id   AF-A0A1L7XK34-F1
#
_cell.length_a   1.000
_cell.length_b   1.000
_cell.length_c   1.000
_cell.angle_alpha   90.00
_cell.angle_beta   90.00
_cell.angle_gamma   90.00
#
_symmetry.space_group_name_H-M   'P 1'
#
loop_
_entity.id
_entity.type
_entity.pdbx_description
1 polymer ?
#
loop_
_entity_poly.entity_id
_entity_poly.type
_entity_poly.pdbx_seq_one_letter_code
_entity_poly.pdbx_strand_id
1 'polypeptide(L)'
;MSFRDDWPKMPDASDFDGKELLALVRSGNSPFHGVWDVNLLIREIEENLGAQVIDIPVVYKGSNNYGFHLKLSNRPDIVARLARGDVNMPNFDGFPIHIQVPEVKFEVAVYELLLSEPNILASHLLYHRIPVQHVSPRLDRPQDIAGRRLFLFERAEGENNVWWDLSSEQKACLLAQSARIRASLFNFNLPLDFAAVWLRERLFEQKPKSLPIPVAPTREFCVALFTSKIEATIRNIGDMIGWESDNVTVGPTAAAAKQSLLRLIPYIMPTDSDQAFLYRLVLEHGDFGIHNMSITIDANGQPLVTSLYDWETGCIVPAILSDPLVSVEVDLVIDENAAPSFIRVPDDATPDDRVQYMTWARQYFMALFNQAPNYERAIQAGKDARHLWFALREWRGDDPEGYFGDLGAWAERRMKELGVDLVCTITDRLSCSPFDILPDSNNLPSTNLRNGGNT
;
A
#
# COMPACT_ATOMS: atom_id res chain seq x y z
N MET A 1 -13.90 11.35 -1.80
CA MET A 1 -14.93 12.09 -2.55
C MET A 1 -16.05 11.13 -2.87
N SER A 2 -17.24 11.38 -2.34
CA SER A 2 -18.43 10.52 -2.46
C SER A 2 -19.61 11.45 -2.68
N PHE A 3 -20.07 11.58 -3.93
CA PHE A 3 -21.39 12.15 -4.19
C PHE A 3 -21.99 11.63 -5.50
N ARG A 4 -22.94 10.69 -5.37
CA ARG A 4 -24.00 10.34 -6.34
C ARG A 4 -23.59 9.62 -7.64
N ASP A 5 -23.06 8.41 -7.51
CA ASP A 5 -23.70 7.34 -8.27
C ASP A 5 -24.77 6.76 -7.35
N ASP A 6 -26.03 7.05 -7.64
CA ASP A 6 -27.13 6.37 -6.95
C ASP A 6 -27.11 4.89 -7.37
N TRP A 7 -27.64 4.03 -6.50
CA TRP A 7 -27.93 2.67 -6.93
C TRP A 7 -28.97 2.73 -8.06
N PRO A 8 -28.81 1.97 -9.16
CA PRO A 8 -29.75 2.02 -10.27
C PRO A 8 -31.19 1.74 -9.80
N LYS A 9 -32.14 2.34 -10.51
CA LYS A 9 -33.56 2.26 -10.18
C LYS A 9 -34.30 1.51 -11.26
N MET A 10 -35.34 0.80 -10.85
CA MET A 10 -36.31 0.20 -11.76
C MET A 10 -37.08 1.29 -12.52
N PRO A 11 -37.73 0.97 -13.66
CA PRO A 11 -38.54 1.93 -14.42
C PRO A 11 -39.66 2.62 -13.62
N ASP A 12 -40.13 1.99 -12.55
CA ASP A 12 -41.12 2.54 -11.61
C ASP A 12 -40.50 3.43 -10.50
N ALA A 13 -39.21 3.73 -10.60
CA ALA A 13 -38.39 4.49 -9.66
C ALA A 13 -38.13 3.83 -8.30
N SER A 14 -38.52 2.57 -8.11
CA SER A 14 -38.06 1.76 -6.98
C SER A 14 -36.58 1.41 -7.10
N ASP A 15 -35.92 1.14 -5.98
CA ASP A 15 -34.52 0.71 -6.00
C ASP A 15 -34.41 -0.69 -6.61
N PHE A 16 -33.43 -0.89 -7.49
CA PHE A 16 -33.13 -2.22 -8.01
C PHE A 16 -32.74 -3.15 -6.85
N ASP A 17 -33.26 -4.37 -6.79
CA ASP A 17 -32.92 -5.31 -5.72
C ASP A 17 -31.59 -6.05 -5.96
N GLY A 18 -30.94 -5.79 -7.09
CA GLY A 18 -29.68 -6.40 -7.47
C GLY A 18 -29.83 -7.76 -8.15
N LYS A 19 -31.02 -8.21 -8.53
CA LYS A 19 -31.23 -9.59 -9.02
C LYS A 19 -31.69 -9.69 -10.46
N GLU A 20 -31.45 -10.85 -11.07
CA GLU A 20 -32.02 -11.27 -12.37
C GLU A 20 -31.82 -10.25 -13.52
N LEU A 21 -30.66 -9.58 -13.55
CA LEU A 21 -30.43 -8.43 -14.44
C LEU A 21 -30.61 -8.80 -15.92
N LEU A 22 -30.20 -10.01 -16.33
CA LEU A 22 -30.31 -10.42 -17.73
C LEU A 22 -31.79 -10.53 -18.19
N ALA A 23 -32.68 -11.01 -17.33
CA ALA A 23 -34.11 -11.10 -17.62
C ALA A 23 -34.73 -9.69 -17.75
N LEU A 24 -34.32 -8.77 -16.87
CA LEU A 24 -34.74 -7.36 -16.92
C LEU A 24 -34.28 -6.69 -18.22
N VAL A 25 -33.02 -6.87 -18.61
CA VAL A 25 -32.47 -6.32 -19.87
C VAL A 25 -33.21 -6.88 -21.08
N ARG A 26 -33.44 -8.19 -21.14
CA ARG A 26 -34.15 -8.85 -22.26
C ARG A 26 -35.62 -8.44 -22.38
N SER A 27 -36.26 -8.04 -21.28
CA SER A 27 -37.63 -7.52 -21.27
C SER A 27 -37.74 -6.01 -21.49
N GLY A 28 -36.60 -5.32 -21.73
CA GLY A 28 -36.58 -3.87 -21.94
C GLY A 28 -36.67 -3.05 -20.66
N ASN A 29 -36.56 -3.68 -19.49
CA ASN A 29 -36.69 -3.06 -18.16
C ASN A 29 -35.35 -2.92 -17.45
N SER A 30 -34.27 -2.63 -18.19
CA SER A 30 -32.94 -2.50 -17.59
C SER A 30 -32.93 -1.39 -16.53
N PRO A 31 -32.47 -1.64 -15.29
CA PRO A 31 -32.37 -0.62 -14.25
C PRO A 31 -31.23 0.39 -14.53
N PHE A 32 -30.36 0.08 -15.49
CA PHE A 32 -29.33 0.99 -16.00
C PHE A 32 -29.80 1.81 -17.20
N HIS A 33 -31.07 1.69 -17.58
CA HIS A 33 -31.63 2.40 -18.73
C HIS A 33 -31.37 3.91 -18.62
N GLY A 34 -30.96 4.49 -19.74
CA GLY A 34 -30.54 5.87 -19.81
C GLY A 34 -29.12 6.10 -19.30
N VAL A 35 -28.57 5.33 -18.35
CA VAL A 35 -27.22 5.56 -17.81
C VAL A 35 -26.13 4.98 -18.72
N TRP A 36 -26.24 3.71 -19.09
CA TRP A 36 -25.38 3.00 -20.05
C TRP A 36 -26.06 1.68 -20.48
N ASP A 37 -25.60 1.06 -21.57
CA ASP A 37 -26.21 -0.15 -22.13
C ASP A 37 -25.52 -1.44 -21.62
N VAL A 38 -26.24 -2.23 -20.82
CA VAL A 38 -25.79 -3.53 -20.29
C VAL A 38 -25.45 -4.52 -21.40
N ASN A 39 -26.08 -4.42 -22.57
CA ASN A 39 -25.77 -5.30 -23.70
C ASN A 39 -24.36 -5.06 -24.27
N LEU A 40 -23.74 -3.90 -24.01
CA LEU A 40 -22.34 -3.68 -24.37
C LEU A 40 -21.41 -4.53 -23.50
N LEU A 41 -21.66 -4.56 -22.18
CA LEU A 41 -20.90 -5.40 -21.26
C LEU A 41 -21.06 -6.88 -21.60
N ILE A 42 -22.31 -7.32 -21.84
CA ILE A 42 -22.58 -8.72 -22.22
C ILE A 42 -21.79 -9.09 -23.48
N ARG A 43 -21.90 -8.29 -24.55
CA ARG A 43 -21.16 -8.55 -25.80
C ARG A 43 -19.65 -8.58 -25.59
N GLU A 44 -19.10 -7.60 -24.87
CA GLU A 44 -17.66 -7.56 -24.58
C GLU A 44 -17.20 -8.82 -23.83
N ILE A 45 -17.97 -9.29 -22.85
CA ILE A 45 -17.68 -10.55 -22.13
C ILE A 45 -17.76 -11.74 -23.09
N GLU A 46 -18.83 -11.87 -23.85
CA GLU A 46 -19.04 -13.02 -24.75
C GLU A 46 -17.97 -13.10 -25.84
N GLU A 47 -17.54 -11.95 -26.39
CA GLU A 47 -16.50 -11.86 -27.42
C GLU A 47 -15.11 -12.23 -26.87
N ASN A 48 -14.74 -11.71 -25.70
CA ASN A 48 -13.41 -11.95 -25.12
C ASN A 48 -13.28 -13.33 -24.47
N LEU A 49 -14.38 -13.87 -23.96
CA LEU A 49 -14.37 -15.18 -23.33
C LEU A 49 -14.76 -16.27 -24.32
N GLY A 50 -15.52 -16.00 -25.38
CA GLY A 50 -16.02 -17.04 -26.29
C GLY A 50 -17.07 -17.94 -25.63
N ALA A 51 -17.91 -17.38 -24.76
CA ALA A 51 -18.97 -18.07 -24.04
C ALA A 51 -20.18 -17.16 -23.87
N GLN A 52 -21.39 -17.68 -24.03
CA GLN A 52 -22.61 -16.88 -23.90
C GLN A 52 -22.93 -16.59 -22.43
N VAL A 53 -23.39 -15.37 -22.14
CA VAL A 53 -23.95 -15.01 -20.83
C VAL A 53 -25.39 -15.52 -20.79
N ILE A 54 -25.62 -16.54 -19.96
CA ILE A 54 -26.93 -17.18 -19.84
C ILE A 54 -27.76 -16.62 -18.69
N ASP A 55 -27.12 -16.00 -17.70
CA ASP A 55 -27.78 -15.37 -16.55
C ASP A 55 -26.86 -14.34 -15.86
N ILE A 56 -27.46 -13.36 -15.18
CA ILE A 56 -26.79 -12.43 -14.27
C ILE A 56 -27.62 -12.40 -12.99
N PRO A 57 -27.45 -13.40 -12.10
CA PRO A 57 -28.33 -13.59 -10.95
C PRO A 57 -28.20 -12.49 -9.90
N VAL A 58 -27.01 -11.91 -9.73
CA VAL A 58 -26.73 -10.93 -8.67
C VAL A 58 -25.82 -9.81 -9.18
N VAL A 59 -26.13 -8.58 -8.76
CA VAL A 59 -25.35 -7.37 -8.93
C VAL A 59 -25.08 -6.77 -7.56
N TYR A 60 -23.81 -6.64 -7.23
CA TYR A 60 -23.31 -6.10 -5.97
C TYR A 60 -23.00 -4.62 -6.09
N LYS A 61 -23.30 -3.88 -5.00
CA LYS A 61 -22.96 -2.47 -4.84
C LYS A 61 -21.62 -2.33 -4.13
N GLY A 62 -20.54 -2.17 -4.90
CA GLY A 62 -19.25 -1.76 -4.36
C GLY A 62 -19.12 -0.24 -4.24
N SER A 63 -18.06 0.22 -3.56
CA SER A 63 -17.77 1.65 -3.40
C SER A 63 -17.57 2.33 -4.76
N ASN A 64 -16.64 1.82 -5.56
CA ASN A 64 -16.25 2.37 -6.86
C ASN A 64 -16.69 1.53 -8.06
N ASN A 65 -17.10 0.27 -7.82
CA ASN A 65 -17.39 -0.71 -8.87
C ASN A 65 -18.75 -1.38 -8.63
N TYR A 66 -19.42 -1.73 -9.72
CA TYR A 66 -20.45 -2.77 -9.72
C TYR A 66 -19.77 -4.13 -9.81
N GLY A 67 -20.20 -5.08 -8.99
CA GLY A 67 -19.82 -6.49 -9.14
C GLY A 67 -20.97 -7.25 -9.78
N PHE A 68 -20.76 -7.89 -10.92
CA PHE A 68 -21.77 -8.73 -11.57
C PHE A 68 -21.37 -10.19 -11.41
N HIS A 69 -22.20 -11.01 -10.79
CA HIS A 69 -22.09 -12.45 -10.91
C HIS A 69 -22.73 -12.84 -12.24
N LEU A 70 -21.98 -13.47 -13.15
CA LEU A 70 -22.49 -13.97 -14.42
C LEU A 70 -22.34 -15.47 -14.52
N LYS A 71 -23.39 -16.13 -15.03
CA LYS A 71 -23.35 -17.52 -15.45
C LYS A 71 -23.08 -17.61 -16.94
N LEU A 72 -22.18 -18.50 -17.33
CA LEU A 72 -21.75 -18.67 -18.71
C LEU A 72 -22.17 -20.05 -19.24
N SER A 73 -22.40 -20.17 -20.55
CA SER A 73 -22.98 -21.38 -21.17
C SER A 73 -22.13 -22.64 -21.06
N ASN A 74 -20.81 -22.52 -20.97
CA ASN A 74 -19.87 -23.63 -21.14
C ASN A 74 -18.58 -23.49 -20.31
N ARG A 75 -18.63 -22.75 -19.20
CA ARG A 75 -17.48 -22.51 -18.31
C ARG A 75 -17.95 -22.11 -16.91
N PRO A 76 -17.05 -22.09 -15.90
CA PRO A 76 -17.39 -21.62 -14.57
C PRO A 76 -18.00 -20.22 -14.59
N ASP A 77 -18.77 -19.94 -13.54
CA ASP A 77 -19.30 -18.60 -13.29
C ASP A 77 -18.15 -17.60 -13.14
N ILE A 78 -18.43 -16.35 -13.48
CA ILE A 78 -17.45 -15.26 -13.39
C ILE A 78 -18.00 -14.12 -12.54
N VAL A 79 -17.08 -13.29 -12.05
CA VAL A 79 -17.38 -11.99 -11.48
C VAL A 79 -16.82 -10.90 -12.40
N ALA A 80 -17.68 -10.03 -12.90
CA ALA A 80 -17.26 -8.82 -13.59
C ALA A 80 -17.24 -7.65 -12.60
N ARG A 81 -16.07 -7.03 -12.40
CA ARG A 81 -15.93 -5.79 -11.65
C ARG A 81 -15.83 -4.63 -12.65
N LEU A 82 -16.92 -3.87 -12.78
CA LEU A 82 -17.02 -2.73 -13.70
C LEU A 82 -17.07 -1.43 -12.91
N ALA A 83 -16.26 -0.44 -13.28
CA ALA A 83 -16.33 0.88 -12.65
C ALA A 83 -17.70 1.54 -12.82
N ARG A 84 -18.15 2.15 -11.72
CA ARG A 84 -19.41 2.90 -11.66
C ARG A 84 -19.30 4.24 -12.38
N GLY A 85 -18.14 4.88 -12.28
CA GLY A 85 -17.78 6.05 -13.05
C GLY A 85 -17.25 5.72 -14.45
N ASP A 86 -17.59 6.57 -15.41
CA ASP A 86 -17.01 6.57 -16.75
C ASP A 86 -16.28 7.89 -16.97
N VAL A 87 -14.98 7.83 -17.30
CA VAL A 87 -14.14 9.03 -17.47
C VAL A 87 -14.61 9.97 -18.59
N ASN A 88 -15.50 9.51 -19.48
CA ASN A 88 -16.07 10.30 -20.57
C ASN A 88 -17.39 10.99 -20.20
N MET A 89 -17.91 10.78 -18.99
CA MET A 89 -19.13 11.46 -18.53
C MET A 89 -18.90 12.97 -18.38
N PRO A 90 -19.85 13.84 -18.81
CA PRO A 90 -19.75 15.30 -18.69
C PRO A 90 -19.41 15.80 -17.28
N ASN A 91 -19.99 15.18 -16.26
CA ASN A 91 -19.83 15.56 -14.86
C ASN A 91 -19.01 14.53 -14.07
N PHE A 92 -18.06 13.85 -14.72
CA PHE A 92 -17.21 12.86 -14.05
C PHE A 92 -16.37 13.54 -12.96
N ASP A 93 -16.51 13.07 -11.72
CA ASP A 93 -15.89 13.60 -10.51
C ASP A 93 -14.96 12.60 -9.80
N GLY A 94 -14.72 11.43 -10.41
CA GLY A 94 -13.79 10.42 -9.92
C GLY A 94 -12.33 10.71 -10.25
N PHE A 95 -11.44 9.75 -9.97
CA PHE A 95 -10.02 9.90 -10.27
C PHE A 95 -9.77 10.14 -11.77
N PRO A 96 -8.92 11.08 -12.16
CA PRO A 96 -8.60 11.33 -13.56
C PRO A 96 -7.94 10.11 -14.22
N ILE A 97 -8.03 10.02 -15.55
CA ILE A 97 -7.53 8.84 -16.30
C ILE A 97 -6.05 8.54 -16.05
N HIS A 98 -5.22 9.57 -15.83
CA HIS A 98 -3.79 9.40 -15.58
C HIS A 98 -3.48 8.76 -14.21
N ILE A 99 -4.46 8.70 -13.30
CA ILE A 99 -4.40 7.94 -12.04
C ILE A 99 -4.97 6.54 -12.24
N GLN A 100 -6.14 6.43 -12.87
CA GLN A 100 -6.81 5.14 -13.06
C GLN A 100 -6.02 4.14 -13.93
N VAL A 101 -5.36 4.62 -14.99
CA VAL A 101 -4.63 3.73 -15.91
C VAL A 101 -3.45 3.02 -15.21
N PRO A 102 -2.56 3.72 -14.47
CA PRO A 102 -1.55 3.07 -13.66
C PRO A 102 -2.10 2.10 -12.61
N GLU A 103 -3.22 2.42 -11.95
CA GLU A 103 -3.86 1.50 -10.99
C GLU A 103 -4.29 0.19 -11.65
N VAL A 104 -4.99 0.26 -12.78
CA VAL A 104 -5.44 -0.93 -13.50
C VAL A 104 -4.24 -1.75 -13.97
N LYS A 105 -3.22 -1.12 -14.55
CA LYS A 105 -2.04 -1.83 -15.03
C LYS A 105 -1.27 -2.52 -13.91
N PHE A 106 -1.16 -1.88 -12.74
CA PHE A 106 -0.52 -2.49 -11.58
C PHE A 106 -1.31 -3.71 -11.09
N GLU A 107 -2.63 -3.55 -10.89
CA GLU A 107 -3.48 -4.63 -10.40
C GLU A 107 -3.47 -5.84 -11.35
N VAL A 108 -3.57 -5.61 -12.67
CA VAL A 108 -3.41 -6.68 -13.67
C VAL A 108 -2.06 -7.38 -13.53
N ALA A 109 -0.98 -6.61 -13.46
CA ALA A 109 0.36 -7.16 -13.36
C ALA A 109 0.57 -7.97 -12.07
N VAL A 110 -0.10 -7.59 -10.97
CA VAL A 110 -0.10 -8.37 -9.72
C VAL A 110 -0.83 -9.69 -9.89
N TYR A 111 -2.01 -9.71 -10.51
CA TYR A 111 -2.72 -10.97 -10.77
C TYR A 111 -1.92 -11.92 -11.66
N GLU A 112 -1.28 -11.40 -12.72
CA GLU A 112 -0.39 -12.19 -13.59
C GLU A 112 0.82 -12.73 -12.82
N LEU A 113 1.43 -11.89 -11.97
CA LEU A 113 2.59 -12.26 -11.15
C LEU A 113 2.27 -13.36 -10.14
N LEU A 114 1.10 -13.31 -9.51
CA LEU A 114 0.71 -14.20 -8.42
C LEU A 114 0.00 -15.48 -8.90
N LEU A 115 -0.23 -15.64 -10.22
CA LEU A 115 -0.91 -16.80 -10.78
C LEU A 115 -0.20 -18.12 -10.45
N SER A 116 1.13 -18.10 -10.33
CA SER A 116 1.93 -19.28 -9.97
C SER A 116 2.07 -19.51 -8.45
N GLU A 117 1.43 -18.68 -7.62
CA GLU A 117 1.59 -18.68 -6.16
C GLU A 117 0.30 -19.12 -5.45
N PRO A 118 -0.02 -20.44 -5.45
CA PRO A 118 -1.31 -20.95 -4.99
C PRO A 118 -1.57 -20.69 -3.50
N ASN A 119 -0.54 -20.43 -2.70
CA ASN A 119 -0.70 -20.15 -1.27
C ASN A 119 -1.14 -18.71 -0.97
N ILE A 120 -1.05 -17.80 -1.95
CA ILE A 120 -1.52 -16.42 -1.82
C ILE A 120 -3.00 -16.30 -2.21
N LEU A 121 -3.50 -17.26 -3.00
CA LEU A 121 -4.90 -17.35 -3.42
C LEU A 121 -5.39 -16.12 -4.18
N ALA A 122 -4.51 -15.47 -4.97
CA ALA A 122 -4.93 -14.35 -5.82
C ALA A 122 -6.02 -14.81 -6.80
N SER A 123 -7.12 -14.05 -6.91
CA SER A 123 -8.21 -14.39 -7.84
C SER A 123 -7.71 -14.51 -9.28
N HIS A 124 -8.30 -15.44 -10.03
CA HIS A 124 -7.88 -15.71 -11.40
C HIS A 124 -8.51 -14.71 -12.38
N LEU A 125 -7.69 -13.76 -12.86
CA LEU A 125 -8.07 -12.76 -13.86
C LEU A 125 -8.15 -13.40 -15.25
N LEU A 126 -9.32 -13.31 -15.89
CA LEU A 126 -9.58 -13.86 -17.23
C LEU A 126 -9.46 -12.81 -18.34
N TYR A 127 -9.87 -11.58 -18.04
CA TYR A 127 -9.87 -10.46 -18.97
C TYR A 127 -9.89 -9.14 -18.21
N HIS A 128 -9.36 -8.09 -18.81
CA HIS A 128 -9.46 -6.73 -18.28
C HIS A 128 -9.56 -5.71 -19.40
N ARG A 129 -10.14 -4.55 -19.07
CA ARG A 129 -10.15 -3.36 -19.91
C ARG A 129 -9.63 -2.16 -19.15
N ILE A 130 -8.58 -1.56 -19.70
CA ILE A 130 -8.07 -0.25 -19.28
C ILE A 130 -9.05 0.83 -19.78
N PRO A 131 -9.47 1.79 -18.94
CA PRO A 131 -10.41 2.83 -19.35
C PRO A 131 -9.78 3.76 -20.39
N VAL A 132 -10.57 4.20 -21.35
CA VAL A 132 -10.15 5.08 -22.46
C VAL A 132 -10.88 6.41 -22.35
N GLN A 133 -10.13 7.51 -22.39
CA GLN A 133 -10.70 8.85 -22.48
C GLN A 133 -10.77 9.30 -23.94
N HIS A 134 -11.94 9.76 -24.37
CA HIS A 134 -12.15 10.32 -25.70
C HIS A 134 -11.48 11.69 -25.85
N VAL A 135 -11.01 11.99 -27.06
CA VAL A 135 -10.40 13.28 -27.39
C VAL A 135 -11.45 14.40 -27.42
N SER A 136 -12.70 14.06 -27.73
CA SER A 136 -13.80 15.02 -27.83
C SER A 136 -14.20 15.59 -26.46
N PRO A 137 -14.72 16.83 -26.41
CA PRO A 137 -15.29 17.40 -25.19
C PRO A 137 -16.42 16.52 -24.62
N ARG A 138 -16.49 16.41 -23.29
CA ARG A 138 -17.50 15.63 -22.57
C ARG A 138 -18.83 16.39 -22.51
N LEU A 139 -19.50 16.58 -23.64
CA LEU A 139 -20.76 17.31 -23.72
C LEU A 139 -21.96 16.40 -23.51
N ASP A 140 -21.90 15.22 -24.12
CA ASP A 140 -22.98 14.23 -24.09
C ASP A 140 -22.60 13.01 -23.27
N ARG A 141 -23.62 12.25 -22.84
CA ARG A 141 -23.43 10.94 -22.24
C ARG A 141 -22.79 9.99 -23.26
N PRO A 142 -21.71 9.26 -22.91
CA PRO A 142 -21.11 8.27 -23.79
C PRO A 142 -22.12 7.18 -24.14
N GLN A 143 -22.11 6.75 -25.40
CA GLN A 143 -22.95 5.65 -25.90
C GLN A 143 -22.28 4.29 -25.77
N ASP A 144 -20.99 4.27 -25.44
CA ASP A 144 -20.21 3.07 -25.15
C ASP A 144 -19.90 2.96 -23.64
N ILE A 145 -19.10 1.97 -23.28
CA ILE A 145 -18.60 1.76 -21.91
C ILE A 145 -17.08 1.93 -21.81
N ALA A 146 -16.44 2.47 -22.86
CA ALA A 146 -14.98 2.46 -23.02
C ALA A 146 -14.24 3.23 -21.92
N GLY A 147 -14.88 4.22 -21.30
CA GLY A 147 -14.30 5.00 -20.21
C GLY A 147 -14.42 4.37 -18.81
N ARG A 148 -15.08 3.21 -18.68
CA ARG A 148 -15.17 2.44 -17.43
C ARG A 148 -14.05 1.41 -17.37
N ARG A 149 -13.33 1.23 -16.26
CA ARG A 149 -12.44 0.05 -16.14
C ARG A 149 -13.26 -1.24 -15.94
N LEU A 150 -12.78 -2.36 -16.45
CA LEU A 150 -13.43 -3.68 -16.31
C LEU A 150 -12.39 -4.74 -15.95
N PHE A 151 -12.75 -5.62 -15.02
CA PHE A 151 -12.02 -6.86 -14.74
C PHE A 151 -13.00 -8.03 -14.72
N LEU A 152 -12.65 -9.14 -15.36
CA LEU A 152 -13.39 -10.39 -15.32
C LEU A 152 -12.57 -11.44 -14.60
N PHE A 153 -13.11 -11.96 -13.51
CA PHE A 153 -12.48 -13.00 -12.71
C PHE A 153 -13.26 -14.30 -12.80
N GLU A 154 -12.57 -15.43 -12.73
CA GLU A 154 -13.21 -16.68 -12.37
C GLU A 154 -13.84 -16.52 -10.98
N ARG A 155 -15.12 -16.89 -10.82
CA ARG A 155 -15.81 -16.77 -9.55
C ARG A 155 -15.34 -17.88 -8.61
N ALA A 156 -14.56 -17.52 -7.60
CA ALA A 156 -14.26 -18.42 -6.50
C ALA A 156 -15.52 -18.71 -5.64
N GLU A 157 -15.56 -19.88 -5.01
CA GLU A 157 -16.65 -20.24 -4.10
C GLU A 157 -16.62 -19.38 -2.83
N GLY A 158 -17.80 -19.06 -2.27
CA GLY A 158 -17.91 -18.30 -1.02
C GLY A 158 -18.35 -16.86 -1.21
N GLU A 159 -18.48 -16.17 -0.07
CA GLU A 159 -18.91 -14.78 0.05
C GLU A 159 -17.88 -13.99 0.89
N ASN A 160 -17.96 -12.67 0.88
CA ASN A 160 -17.14 -11.82 1.74
C ASN A 160 -17.89 -11.43 3.03
N ASN A 161 -17.20 -10.77 3.95
CA ASN A 161 -17.81 -10.17 5.16
C ASN A 161 -18.61 -11.14 6.06
N VAL A 162 -18.32 -12.44 6.01
CA VAL A 162 -19.02 -13.47 6.80
C VAL A 162 -18.70 -13.46 8.30
N TRP A 163 -17.87 -12.52 8.77
CA TRP A 163 -17.30 -12.50 10.13
C TRP A 163 -18.33 -12.64 11.24
N TRP A 164 -19.46 -11.95 11.09
CA TRP A 164 -20.50 -11.86 12.11
C TRP A 164 -21.26 -13.17 12.30
N ASP A 165 -21.26 -14.03 11.28
CA ASP A 165 -21.93 -15.32 11.30
C ASP A 165 -21.04 -16.44 11.88
N LEU A 166 -19.75 -16.16 12.11
CA LEU A 166 -18.78 -17.14 12.59
C LEU A 166 -18.76 -17.22 14.13
N SER A 167 -18.71 -18.45 14.64
CA SER A 167 -18.37 -18.74 16.03
C SER A 167 -16.93 -18.35 16.36
N SER A 168 -16.58 -18.25 17.65
CA SER A 168 -15.22 -17.90 18.10
C SER A 168 -14.15 -18.86 17.56
N GLU A 169 -14.45 -20.15 17.45
CA GLU A 169 -13.52 -21.15 16.90
C GLU A 169 -13.33 -20.97 15.39
N GLN A 170 -14.41 -20.72 14.66
CA GLN A 170 -14.37 -20.44 13.22
C GLN A 170 -13.62 -19.13 12.94
N LYS A 171 -13.81 -18.07 13.74
CA LYS A 171 -13.03 -16.83 13.64
C LYS A 171 -11.54 -17.08 13.82
N ALA A 172 -11.15 -17.87 14.83
CA ALA A 172 -9.76 -18.24 15.04
C ALA A 172 -9.18 -19.04 13.85
N CYS A 173 -9.97 -19.94 13.26
CA CYS A 173 -9.60 -20.69 12.05
C CYS A 173 -9.37 -19.75 10.84
N LEU A 174 -10.27 -18.79 10.62
CA LEU A 174 -10.16 -17.81 9.54
C LEU A 174 -8.95 -16.87 9.72
N LEU A 175 -8.68 -16.42 10.95
CA LEU A 175 -7.49 -15.63 11.26
C LEU A 175 -6.20 -16.42 10.98
N ALA A 176 -6.15 -17.70 11.35
CA ALA A 176 -5.00 -18.55 11.07
C ALA A 176 -4.77 -18.75 9.56
N GLN A 177 -5.83 -18.87 8.76
CA GLN A 177 -5.72 -18.92 7.29
C GLN A 177 -5.24 -17.59 6.72
N SER A 178 -5.82 -16.47 7.16
CA SER A 178 -5.41 -15.12 6.75
C SER A 178 -3.94 -14.87 7.06
N ALA A 179 -3.46 -15.33 8.22
CA ALA A 179 -2.06 -15.26 8.62
C ALA A 179 -1.14 -16.08 7.70
N ARG A 180 -1.58 -17.27 7.26
CA ARG A 180 -0.81 -18.11 6.31
C ARG A 180 -0.73 -17.47 4.92
N ILE A 181 -1.82 -16.89 4.43
CA ILE A 181 -1.85 -16.14 3.16
C ILE A 181 -0.90 -14.95 3.26
N ARG A 182 -0.99 -14.18 4.35
CA ARG A 182 -0.10 -13.03 4.61
C ARG A 182 1.37 -13.43 4.70
N ALA A 183 1.67 -14.53 5.39
CA ALA A 183 3.02 -15.08 5.47
C ALA A 183 3.55 -15.50 4.09
N SER A 184 2.69 -16.11 3.26
CA SER A 184 3.05 -16.50 1.89
C SER A 184 3.36 -15.29 1.02
N LEU A 185 2.53 -14.24 1.12
CA LEU A 185 2.76 -12.97 0.44
C LEU A 185 4.04 -12.29 0.91
N PHE A 186 4.30 -12.27 2.22
CA PHE A 186 5.56 -11.74 2.74
C PHE A 186 6.74 -12.54 2.21
N ASN A 187 6.71 -13.87 2.27
CA ASN A 187 7.81 -14.75 1.85
C ASN A 187 8.00 -14.84 0.32
N PHE A 188 7.06 -14.34 -0.47
CA PHE A 188 7.15 -14.35 -1.93
C PHE A 188 8.39 -13.60 -2.42
N ASN A 189 9.18 -14.26 -3.27
CA ASN A 189 10.39 -13.69 -3.84
C ASN A 189 10.03 -12.79 -5.03
N LEU A 190 9.72 -11.53 -4.72
CA LEU A 190 9.33 -10.54 -5.71
C LEU A 190 10.43 -10.33 -6.78
N PRO A 191 10.13 -10.52 -8.07
CA PRO A 191 11.07 -10.23 -9.15
C PRO A 191 11.52 -8.76 -9.13
N LEU A 192 12.83 -8.54 -9.28
CA LEU A 192 13.41 -7.20 -9.17
C LEU A 192 12.99 -6.27 -10.31
N ASP A 193 12.79 -6.82 -11.51
CA ASP A 193 12.26 -6.09 -12.66
C ASP A 193 10.82 -5.62 -12.42
N PHE A 194 9.97 -6.46 -11.81
CA PHE A 194 8.64 -6.06 -11.37
C PHE A 194 8.71 -4.91 -10.36
N ALA A 195 9.57 -5.04 -9.36
CA ALA A 195 9.76 -3.99 -8.36
C ALA A 195 10.32 -2.69 -8.95
N ALA A 196 11.25 -2.77 -9.90
CA ALA A 196 11.83 -1.61 -10.57
C ALA A 196 10.79 -0.80 -11.36
N VAL A 197 9.79 -1.48 -11.95
CA VAL A 197 8.68 -0.82 -12.66
C VAL A 197 7.73 -0.16 -11.67
N TRP A 198 7.33 -0.88 -10.61
CA TRP A 198 6.16 -0.50 -9.84
C TRP A 198 6.45 0.25 -8.53
N LEU A 199 7.61 0.08 -7.91
CA LEU A 199 7.86 0.61 -6.55
C LEU A 199 7.59 2.10 -6.47
N ARG A 200 8.18 2.93 -7.35
CA ARG A 200 7.95 4.38 -7.36
C ARG A 200 6.49 4.73 -7.66
N GLU A 201 5.92 4.08 -8.68
CA GLU A 201 4.56 4.36 -9.13
C GLU A 201 3.52 4.08 -8.03
N ARG A 202 3.79 3.08 -7.19
CA ARG A 202 2.93 2.64 -6.10
C ARG A 202 3.31 3.21 -4.72
N LEU A 203 4.24 4.15 -4.66
CA LEU A 203 4.42 4.96 -3.45
C LEU A 203 3.16 5.80 -3.20
N PHE A 204 2.83 5.96 -1.92
CA PHE A 204 1.79 6.87 -1.47
C PHE A 204 2.12 8.33 -1.83
N GLU A 205 1.09 9.18 -1.79
CA GLU A 205 1.14 10.56 -2.30
C GLU A 205 2.25 11.41 -1.69
N GLN A 206 2.55 12.52 -2.38
CA GLN A 206 3.78 13.29 -2.19
C GLN A 206 5.04 12.43 -2.43
N LYS A 207 5.05 11.65 -3.52
CA LYS A 207 6.16 10.78 -3.93
C LYS A 207 7.20 11.51 -4.80
N PRO A 208 8.46 11.04 -4.84
CA PRO A 208 9.49 11.63 -5.67
C PRO A 208 9.22 11.44 -7.18
N LYS A 209 9.65 12.43 -7.99
CA LYS A 209 9.54 12.38 -9.46
C LYS A 209 10.40 11.28 -10.09
N SER A 210 11.52 10.94 -9.45
CA SER A 210 12.44 9.88 -9.85
C SER A 210 13.17 9.36 -8.61
N LEU A 211 13.61 8.10 -8.66
CA LEU A 211 14.50 7.55 -7.63
C LEU A 211 15.96 7.90 -7.98
N PRO A 212 16.79 8.26 -7.00
CA PRO A 212 18.15 8.74 -7.25
C PRO A 212 19.13 7.62 -7.63
N ILE A 213 18.80 6.37 -7.26
CA ILE A 213 19.56 5.16 -7.60
C ILE A 213 18.61 4.05 -8.05
N PRO A 214 19.12 3.04 -8.80
CA PRO A 214 18.30 1.91 -9.24
C PRO A 214 17.65 1.17 -8.06
N VAL A 215 16.45 0.63 -8.31
CA VAL A 215 15.74 -0.21 -7.34
C VAL A 215 16.57 -1.46 -7.05
N ALA A 216 16.87 -1.68 -5.76
CA ALA A 216 17.65 -2.82 -5.30
C ALA A 216 17.27 -3.18 -3.86
N PRO A 217 17.36 -4.46 -3.46
CA PRO A 217 17.06 -4.90 -2.09
C PRO A 217 18.25 -4.62 -1.16
N THR A 218 18.69 -3.36 -1.08
CA THR A 218 19.87 -2.95 -0.31
C THR A 218 19.51 -1.86 0.71
N ARG A 219 20.35 -1.77 1.75
CA ARG A 219 20.28 -0.68 2.71
C ARG A 219 20.44 0.69 2.04
N GLU A 220 21.39 0.80 1.10
CA GLU A 220 21.64 2.03 0.36
C GLU A 220 20.39 2.51 -0.39
N PHE A 221 19.71 1.59 -1.08
CA PHE A 221 18.43 1.90 -1.73
C PHE A 221 17.36 2.32 -0.72
N CYS A 222 17.23 1.61 0.41
CA CYS A 222 16.26 1.95 1.44
C CYS A 222 16.50 3.37 2.01
N VAL A 223 17.75 3.72 2.30
CA VAL A 223 18.15 5.09 2.72
C VAL A 223 17.75 6.10 1.66
N ALA A 224 18.11 5.86 0.40
CA ALA A 224 17.79 6.76 -0.71
C ALA A 224 16.29 6.93 -0.94
N LEU A 225 15.49 5.86 -0.74
CA LEU A 225 14.04 5.88 -0.81
C LEU A 225 13.46 6.80 0.28
N PHE A 226 13.90 6.66 1.54
CA PHE A 226 13.46 7.53 2.63
C PHE A 226 13.83 9.00 2.39
N THR A 227 15.08 9.26 2.01
CA THR A 227 15.56 10.61 1.71
C THR A 227 14.67 11.26 0.64
N SER A 228 14.47 10.55 -0.48
CA SER A 228 13.64 11.05 -1.58
C SER A 228 12.18 11.25 -1.17
N LYS A 229 11.66 10.37 -0.29
CA LYS A 229 10.30 10.49 0.21
C LYS A 229 10.12 11.70 1.13
N ILE A 230 11.05 11.93 2.04
CA ILE A 230 11.03 13.12 2.92
C ILE A 230 11.15 14.40 2.09
N GLU A 231 12.03 14.44 1.10
CA GLU A 231 12.18 15.61 0.23
C GLU A 231 10.94 15.89 -0.62
N ALA A 232 10.22 14.85 -1.04
CA ALA A 232 8.98 14.98 -1.79
C ALA A 232 7.80 15.39 -0.92
N THR A 233 7.74 14.90 0.33
CA THR A 233 6.72 15.27 1.32
C THR A 233 6.94 16.68 1.87
N ILE A 234 8.16 16.99 2.33
CA ILE A 234 8.53 18.29 2.93
C ILE A 234 9.50 18.98 1.97
N ARG A 235 8.99 19.94 1.20
CA ARG A 235 9.75 20.68 0.19
C ARG A 235 10.57 21.82 0.82
N ASN A 236 10.90 22.88 0.08
CA ASN A 236 11.60 24.04 0.64
C ASN A 236 10.61 25.01 1.28
N ILE A 237 11.11 25.91 2.13
CA ILE A 237 10.29 26.97 2.73
C ILE A 237 9.55 27.75 1.63
N GLY A 238 8.23 27.89 1.80
CA GLY A 238 7.35 28.56 0.84
C GLY A 238 6.83 27.68 -0.29
N ASP A 239 7.36 26.46 -0.47
CA ASP A 239 6.80 25.50 -1.41
C ASP A 239 5.49 24.93 -0.86
N MET A 240 4.57 24.55 -1.77
CA MET A 240 3.34 23.85 -1.44
C MET A 240 3.61 22.51 -0.73
N ILE A 241 2.83 22.21 0.30
CA ILE A 241 2.88 20.97 1.07
C ILE A 241 1.47 20.38 1.22
N GLY A 242 1.34 19.05 1.14
CA GLY A 242 0.04 18.37 1.23
C GLY A 242 -0.68 18.35 -0.11
N TRP A 243 -2.01 18.58 -0.10
CA TRP A 243 -2.80 18.69 -1.32
C TRP A 243 -2.77 20.13 -1.85
N GLU A 244 -2.71 20.27 -3.17
CA GLU A 244 -2.68 21.59 -3.81
C GLU A 244 -3.94 22.42 -3.50
N SER A 245 -5.08 21.75 -3.22
CA SER A 245 -6.33 22.39 -2.82
C SER A 245 -6.26 23.15 -1.49
N ASP A 246 -5.33 22.75 -0.62
CA ASP A 246 -5.33 23.20 0.77
C ASP A 246 -4.58 24.54 0.91
N ASN A 247 -3.85 24.97 -0.13
CA ASN A 247 -3.07 26.21 -0.17
C ASN A 247 -2.09 26.37 1.02
N VAL A 248 -1.59 25.26 1.55
CA VAL A 248 -0.62 25.26 2.65
C VAL A 248 0.81 25.18 2.12
N THR A 249 1.71 25.96 2.72
CA THR A 249 3.13 25.99 2.37
C THR A 249 4.01 25.49 3.52
N VAL A 250 5.19 24.98 3.19
CA VAL A 250 6.22 24.64 4.17
C VAL A 250 6.67 25.89 4.92
N GLY A 251 6.54 25.89 6.24
CA GLY A 251 7.08 26.93 7.11
C GLY A 251 8.46 26.55 7.68
N PRO A 252 9.01 27.40 8.56
CA PRO A 252 10.34 27.19 9.13
C PRO A 252 10.43 25.94 10.02
N THR A 253 9.34 25.54 10.69
CA THR A 253 9.33 24.40 11.61
C THR A 253 9.39 23.09 10.83
N ALA A 254 8.54 22.92 9.81
CA ALA A 254 8.58 21.75 8.96
C ALA A 254 9.91 21.66 8.18
N ALA A 255 10.46 22.80 7.73
CA ALA A 255 11.77 22.84 7.10
C ALA A 255 12.92 22.43 8.04
N ALA A 256 12.88 22.83 9.31
CA ALA A 256 13.84 22.38 10.32
C ALA A 256 13.68 20.88 10.60
N ALA A 257 12.45 20.41 10.75
CA ALA A 257 12.16 18.98 10.94
C ALA A 257 12.68 18.13 9.79
N LYS A 258 12.53 18.57 8.54
CA LYS A 258 13.14 17.91 7.37
C LYS A 258 14.64 17.67 7.56
N GLN A 259 15.39 18.65 8.05
CA GLN A 259 16.84 18.50 8.26
C GLN A 259 17.15 17.47 9.35
N SER A 260 16.43 17.50 10.47
CA SER A 260 16.55 16.51 11.54
C SER A 260 16.26 15.10 11.06
N LEU A 261 15.21 14.93 10.27
CA LEU A 261 14.82 13.64 9.71
C LEU A 261 15.86 13.11 8.72
N LEU A 262 16.34 13.94 7.80
CA LEU A 262 17.37 13.56 6.84
C LEU A 262 18.67 13.12 7.52
N ARG A 263 19.06 13.77 8.62
CA ARG A 263 20.21 13.39 9.44
C ARG A 263 19.99 12.05 10.17
N LEU A 264 18.76 11.76 10.61
CA LEU A 264 18.44 10.54 11.36
C LEU A 264 18.49 9.26 10.51
N ILE A 265 18.08 9.32 9.24
CA ILE A 265 17.89 8.12 8.37
C ILE A 265 19.06 7.12 8.44
N PRO A 266 20.33 7.52 8.28
CA PRO A 266 21.43 6.56 8.28
C PRO A 266 21.63 5.83 9.62
N TYR A 267 21.09 6.35 10.72
CA TYR A 267 21.27 5.77 12.06
C TYR A 267 20.13 4.85 12.47
N ILE A 268 18.94 5.02 11.89
CA ILE A 268 17.77 4.15 12.13
C ILE A 268 17.69 2.97 11.16
N MET A 269 18.57 2.95 10.14
CA MET A 269 18.67 1.86 9.17
C MET A 269 19.72 0.82 9.62
N PRO A 270 19.31 -0.40 9.99
CA PRO A 270 20.21 -1.44 10.49
C PRO A 270 21.38 -1.75 9.53
N THR A 271 22.60 -1.94 10.05
CA THR A 271 23.85 -2.05 9.24
C THR A 271 24.44 -3.44 9.11
N ASP A 272 23.95 -4.43 9.87
CA ASP A 272 24.67 -5.70 10.06
C ASP A 272 24.56 -6.63 8.83
N SER A 273 25.62 -7.40 8.57
CA SER A 273 25.81 -8.21 7.37
C SER A 273 24.79 -9.34 7.16
N ASP A 274 24.05 -9.74 8.20
CA ASP A 274 23.04 -10.83 8.15
C ASP A 274 21.62 -10.34 7.78
N GLN A 275 21.49 -9.11 7.26
CA GLN A 275 20.21 -8.42 7.12
C GLN A 275 19.64 -8.39 5.70
N ALA A 276 20.04 -9.29 4.82
CA ALA A 276 19.48 -9.40 3.47
C ALA A 276 17.94 -9.52 3.47
N PHE A 277 17.37 -10.16 4.51
CA PHE A 277 15.92 -10.29 4.66
C PHE A 277 15.21 -8.97 5.04
N LEU A 278 15.91 -7.97 5.62
CA LEU A 278 15.33 -6.67 5.97
C LEU A 278 15.06 -5.80 4.75
N TYR A 279 15.95 -5.86 3.77
CA TYR A 279 15.92 -4.98 2.61
C TYR A 279 15.34 -5.63 1.36
N ARG A 280 15.03 -6.94 1.40
CA ARG A 280 14.24 -7.61 0.36
C ARG A 280 12.97 -6.82 0.11
N LEU A 281 12.63 -6.63 -1.17
CA LEU A 281 11.40 -5.97 -1.57
C LEU A 281 10.24 -6.96 -1.47
N VAL A 282 9.14 -6.54 -0.85
CA VAL A 282 7.94 -7.34 -0.65
C VAL A 282 6.75 -6.66 -1.30
N LEU A 283 5.84 -7.48 -1.83
CA LEU A 283 4.55 -7.02 -2.33
C LEU A 283 3.55 -6.92 -1.17
N GLU A 284 2.86 -5.80 -1.11
CA GLU A 284 1.82 -5.50 -0.16
C GLU A 284 0.46 -5.47 -0.83
N HIS A 285 -0.57 -5.99 -0.14
CA HIS A 285 -1.95 -5.91 -0.63
C HIS A 285 -2.51 -4.49 -0.53
N GLY A 286 -2.06 -3.71 0.46
CA GLY A 286 -2.52 -2.34 0.71
C GLY A 286 -3.84 -2.23 1.48
N ASP A 287 -4.73 -3.20 1.32
CA ASP A 287 -6.01 -3.31 2.04
C ASP A 287 -6.30 -4.77 2.40
N PHE A 288 -5.42 -5.39 3.18
CA PHE A 288 -5.52 -6.82 3.49
C PHE A 288 -6.60 -7.06 4.56
N GLY A 289 -7.67 -7.79 4.21
CA GLY A 289 -8.75 -8.06 5.15
C GLY A 289 -9.80 -9.02 4.61
N ILE A 290 -10.68 -9.48 5.49
CA ILE A 290 -11.75 -10.44 5.16
C ILE A 290 -12.78 -9.89 4.16
N HIS A 291 -12.88 -8.57 4.03
CA HIS A 291 -13.75 -7.90 3.06
C HIS A 291 -13.27 -8.09 1.61
N ASN A 292 -11.98 -8.39 1.45
CA ASN A 292 -11.29 -8.65 0.19
C ASN A 292 -11.00 -10.14 -0.03
N MET A 293 -11.67 -11.02 0.72
CA MET A 293 -11.55 -12.48 0.59
C MET A 293 -12.89 -13.10 0.18
N SER A 294 -12.83 -14.19 -0.59
CA SER A 294 -13.96 -15.11 -0.77
C SER A 294 -13.85 -16.23 0.27
N ILE A 295 -14.90 -16.43 1.05
CA ILE A 295 -14.91 -17.36 2.18
C ILE A 295 -16.14 -18.28 2.05
N THR A 296 -15.91 -19.58 1.95
CA THR A 296 -16.97 -20.60 2.00
C THR A 296 -16.92 -21.37 3.33
N ILE A 297 -17.93 -22.21 3.59
CA ILE A 297 -17.93 -23.15 4.71
C ILE A 297 -17.62 -24.55 4.15
N ASP A 298 -16.55 -25.16 4.64
CA ASP A 298 -16.15 -26.49 4.22
C ASP A 298 -17.09 -27.59 4.77
N ALA A 299 -16.84 -28.84 4.36
CA ALA A 299 -17.65 -29.99 4.78
C ALA A 299 -17.63 -30.26 6.30
N ASN A 300 -16.68 -29.70 7.04
CA ASN A 300 -16.56 -29.81 8.50
C ASN A 300 -17.18 -28.61 9.23
N GLY A 301 -17.82 -27.69 8.51
CA GLY A 301 -18.37 -26.47 9.08
C GLY A 301 -17.30 -25.42 9.39
N GLN A 302 -16.09 -25.52 8.85
CA GLN A 302 -15.03 -24.53 9.05
C GLN A 302 -14.99 -23.53 7.91
N PRO A 303 -14.73 -22.23 8.18
CA PRO A 303 -14.52 -21.27 7.11
C PRO A 303 -13.28 -21.64 6.30
N LEU A 304 -13.32 -21.44 4.99
CA LEU A 304 -12.22 -21.67 4.07
C LEU A 304 -12.08 -20.48 3.13
N VAL A 305 -10.90 -19.85 3.12
CA VAL A 305 -10.58 -18.80 2.15
C VAL A 305 -10.29 -19.45 0.81
N THR A 306 -10.98 -19.01 -0.24
CA THR A 306 -10.87 -19.54 -1.60
C THR A 306 -10.23 -18.54 -2.57
N SER A 307 -10.31 -17.25 -2.28
CA SER A 307 -9.61 -16.22 -3.07
C SER A 307 -9.36 -14.92 -2.31
N LEU A 308 -8.40 -14.13 -2.79
CA LEU A 308 -7.99 -12.80 -2.36
C LEU A 308 -7.95 -11.86 -3.58
N TYR A 309 -8.63 -10.72 -3.48
CA TYR A 309 -8.82 -9.76 -4.57
C TYR A 309 -8.71 -8.31 -4.10
N ASP A 310 -8.82 -7.37 -5.05
CA ASP A 310 -8.74 -5.92 -4.80
C ASP A 310 -7.33 -5.40 -4.53
N TRP A 311 -6.40 -5.74 -5.45
CA TRP A 311 -4.99 -5.33 -5.35
C TRP A 311 -4.76 -3.87 -5.80
N GLU A 312 -5.82 -3.09 -6.01
CA GLU A 312 -5.74 -1.70 -6.50
C GLU A 312 -4.98 -0.76 -5.56
N THR A 313 -4.90 -1.09 -4.27
CA THR A 313 -4.16 -0.34 -3.25
C THR A 313 -2.78 -0.92 -2.94
N GLY A 314 -2.41 -2.03 -3.61
CA GLY A 314 -1.14 -2.70 -3.37
C GLY A 314 0.08 -1.83 -3.67
N CYS A 315 1.18 -2.14 -2.98
CA CYS A 315 2.43 -1.40 -3.08
C CYS A 315 3.64 -2.33 -2.89
N ILE A 316 4.84 -1.78 -3.08
CA ILE A 316 6.09 -2.52 -2.92
C ILE A 316 6.97 -1.76 -1.95
N VAL A 317 7.45 -2.44 -0.91
CA VAL A 317 8.28 -1.83 0.13
C VAL A 317 9.43 -2.75 0.51
N PRO A 318 10.54 -2.23 1.04
CA PRO A 318 11.51 -3.05 1.78
C PRO A 318 10.82 -3.78 2.94
N ALA A 319 11.18 -5.03 3.20
CA ALA A 319 10.55 -5.88 4.22
C ALA A 319 10.52 -5.24 5.63
N ILE A 320 11.55 -4.47 5.97
CA ILE A 320 11.65 -3.70 7.22
C ILE A 320 10.48 -2.69 7.40
N LEU A 321 9.85 -2.25 6.30
CA LEU A 321 8.72 -1.32 6.27
C LEU A 321 7.36 -1.99 6.03
N SER A 322 7.34 -3.31 5.87
CA SER A 322 6.14 -4.10 5.54
C SER A 322 5.09 -4.05 6.65
N ASP A 323 3.81 -3.87 6.32
CA ASP A 323 2.75 -3.63 7.31
C ASP A 323 1.88 -4.88 7.51
N PRO A 324 2.01 -5.63 8.62
CA PRO A 324 1.34 -6.93 8.76
C PRO A 324 -0.15 -6.82 9.12
N LEU A 325 -0.75 -5.62 9.01
CA LEU A 325 -2.14 -5.35 9.31
C LEU A 325 -3.09 -6.35 8.61
N VAL A 326 -4.13 -6.76 9.36
CA VAL A 326 -5.32 -7.41 8.78
C VAL A 326 -6.58 -6.72 9.29
N SER A 327 -7.48 -6.37 8.36
CA SER A 327 -8.79 -5.81 8.70
C SER A 327 -9.82 -6.91 8.89
N VAL A 328 -10.46 -6.91 10.07
CA VAL A 328 -11.67 -7.68 10.37
C VAL A 328 -12.77 -6.70 10.76
N GLU A 329 -13.37 -6.84 11.94
CA GLU A 329 -14.20 -5.80 12.57
C GLU A 329 -13.38 -4.57 13.00
N VAL A 330 -12.15 -4.82 13.46
CA VAL A 330 -11.12 -3.82 13.76
C VAL A 330 -9.88 -4.12 12.92
N ASP A 331 -8.96 -3.16 12.85
CA ASP A 331 -7.65 -3.41 12.25
C ASP A 331 -6.76 -4.06 13.30
N LEU A 332 -6.36 -5.31 13.07
CA LEU A 332 -5.36 -5.99 13.90
C LEU A 332 -3.98 -5.54 13.46
N VAL A 333 -3.21 -4.96 14.38
CA VAL A 333 -1.90 -4.36 14.11
C VAL A 333 -0.88 -4.81 15.15
N ILE A 334 0.35 -4.34 15.00
CA ILE A 334 1.43 -4.55 15.96
C ILE A 334 1.91 -3.23 16.50
N ASP A 335 2.45 -3.25 17.71
CA ASP A 335 3.21 -2.13 18.24
C ASP A 335 4.67 -2.13 17.74
N GLU A 336 5.45 -1.19 18.25
CA GLU A 336 6.88 -1.02 17.93
C GLU A 336 7.77 -2.21 18.32
N ASN A 337 7.30 -3.11 19.19
CA ASN A 337 8.01 -4.30 19.66
C ASN A 337 7.52 -5.58 18.96
N ALA A 338 6.72 -5.45 17.89
CA ALA A 338 6.00 -6.54 17.24
C ALA A 338 4.94 -7.21 18.15
N ALA A 339 4.53 -6.57 19.24
CA ALA A 339 3.48 -7.13 20.10
C ALA A 339 2.10 -6.90 19.47
N PRO A 340 1.17 -7.88 19.56
CA PRO A 340 -0.18 -7.75 19.05
C PRO A 340 -0.94 -6.55 19.65
N SER A 341 -1.64 -5.81 18.80
CA SER A 341 -2.47 -4.65 19.13
C SER A 341 -3.63 -4.52 18.13
N PHE A 342 -4.44 -3.48 18.27
CA PHE A 342 -5.55 -3.18 17.37
C PHE A 342 -5.88 -1.68 17.34
N ILE A 343 -6.41 -1.20 16.21
CA ILE A 343 -6.85 0.19 16.01
C ILE A 343 -8.23 0.22 15.34
N ARG A 344 -8.78 1.42 15.08
CA ARG A 344 -10.13 1.64 14.54
C ARG A 344 -11.23 0.98 15.38
N VAL A 345 -11.09 1.12 16.69
CA VAL A 345 -12.06 0.61 17.67
C VAL A 345 -13.38 1.36 17.51
N PRO A 346 -14.54 0.67 17.42
CA PRO A 346 -15.84 1.31 17.45
C PRO A 346 -16.03 2.19 18.69
N ASP A 347 -16.69 3.33 18.55
CA ASP A 347 -16.91 4.29 19.64
C ASP A 347 -17.73 3.68 20.80
N ASP A 348 -18.55 2.68 20.51
CA ASP A 348 -19.40 1.94 21.45
C ASP A 348 -18.75 0.67 22.01
N ALA A 349 -17.49 0.37 21.65
CA ALA A 349 -16.81 -0.83 22.10
C ALA A 349 -16.62 -0.88 23.62
N THR A 350 -17.12 -1.96 24.22
CA THR A 350 -17.03 -2.23 25.65
C THR A 350 -15.63 -2.75 26.06
N PRO A 351 -15.30 -2.79 27.36
CA PRO A 351 -14.07 -3.43 27.82
C PRO A 351 -13.95 -4.91 27.40
N ASP A 352 -15.06 -5.64 27.36
CA ASP A 352 -15.08 -7.05 26.96
C ASP A 352 -14.78 -7.21 25.46
N ASP A 353 -15.31 -6.31 24.62
CA ASP A 353 -14.98 -6.27 23.18
C ASP A 353 -13.48 -6.04 22.98
N ARG A 354 -12.87 -5.13 23.74
CA ARG A 354 -11.41 -4.87 23.69
C ARG A 354 -10.57 -6.09 24.07
N VAL A 355 -11.03 -6.89 25.05
CA VAL A 355 -10.39 -8.17 25.40
C VAL A 355 -10.50 -9.17 24.25
N GLN A 356 -11.66 -9.20 23.59
CA GLN A 356 -11.88 -10.06 22.43
C GLN A 356 -11.00 -9.64 21.24
N TYR A 357 -10.92 -8.35 20.92
CA TYR A 357 -10.06 -7.81 19.85
C TYR A 357 -8.58 -8.13 20.09
N MET A 358 -8.12 -7.99 21.34
CA MET A 358 -6.75 -8.38 21.72
C MET A 358 -6.52 -9.90 21.55
N THR A 359 -7.55 -10.71 21.79
CA THR A 359 -7.47 -12.16 21.57
C THR A 359 -7.31 -12.48 20.09
N TRP A 360 -8.06 -11.82 19.21
CA TRP A 360 -7.93 -11.96 17.76
C TRP A 360 -6.54 -11.53 17.26
N ALA A 361 -6.05 -10.38 17.72
CA ALA A 361 -4.71 -9.90 17.38
C ALA A 361 -3.64 -10.95 17.77
N ARG A 362 -3.70 -11.48 18.99
CA ARG A 362 -2.76 -12.52 19.45
C ARG A 362 -2.83 -13.78 18.58
N GLN A 363 -4.04 -14.26 18.27
CA GLN A 363 -4.22 -15.45 17.42
C GLN A 363 -3.63 -15.25 16.02
N TYR A 364 -3.90 -14.10 15.40
CA TYR A 364 -3.41 -13.77 14.07
C TYR A 364 -1.88 -13.65 14.03
N PHE A 365 -1.29 -12.79 14.88
CA PHE A 365 0.15 -12.54 14.83
C PHE A 365 0.98 -13.74 15.28
N MET A 366 0.49 -14.52 16.25
CA MET A 366 1.14 -15.78 16.61
C MET A 366 1.17 -16.75 15.42
N ALA A 367 0.06 -16.89 14.68
CA ALA A 367 0.03 -17.73 13.49
C ALA A 367 0.94 -17.15 12.36
N LEU A 368 0.96 -15.84 12.18
CA LEU A 368 1.76 -15.16 11.16
C LEU A 368 3.26 -15.36 11.41
N PHE A 369 3.74 -15.07 12.62
CA PHE A 369 5.16 -15.15 12.95
C PHE A 369 5.68 -16.59 13.04
N ASN A 370 4.82 -17.55 13.37
CA ASN A 370 5.15 -18.97 13.23
C ASN A 370 5.43 -19.37 11.78
N GLN A 371 4.72 -18.77 10.80
CA GLN A 371 4.89 -19.05 9.37
C GLN A 371 5.96 -18.19 8.69
N ALA A 372 6.17 -16.97 9.19
CA ALA A 372 7.13 -16.01 8.67
C ALA A 372 7.93 -15.36 9.82
N PRO A 373 8.84 -16.10 10.48
CA PRO A 373 9.62 -15.58 11.60
C PRO A 373 10.55 -14.42 11.19
N ASN A 374 10.92 -14.34 9.91
CA ASN A 374 11.67 -13.21 9.37
C ASN A 374 10.85 -11.91 9.37
N TYR A 375 9.51 -12.00 9.35
CA TYR A 375 8.65 -10.84 9.39
C TYR A 375 8.74 -10.19 10.78
N GLU A 376 8.58 -10.97 11.86
CA GLU A 376 8.74 -10.48 13.24
C GLU A 376 10.10 -9.81 13.44
N ARG A 377 11.17 -10.46 13.00
CA ARG A 377 12.54 -9.91 13.07
C ARG A 377 12.68 -8.60 12.28
N ALA A 378 12.05 -8.51 11.11
CA ALA A 378 12.10 -7.30 10.29
C ALA A 378 11.36 -6.13 10.94
N ILE A 379 10.22 -6.41 11.57
CA ILE A 379 9.46 -5.43 12.34
C ILE A 379 10.30 -4.91 13.51
N GLN A 380 10.86 -5.81 14.32
CA GLN A 380 11.64 -5.44 15.52
C GLN A 380 12.89 -4.65 15.16
N ALA A 381 13.63 -5.09 14.13
CA ALA A 381 14.81 -4.37 13.64
C ALA A 381 14.44 -3.01 13.02
N GLY A 382 13.24 -2.91 12.47
CA GLY A 382 12.75 -1.74 11.75
C GLY A 382 12.03 -0.69 12.58
N LYS A 383 11.86 -0.87 13.89
CA LYS A 383 10.94 -0.05 14.72
C LYS A 383 11.00 1.46 14.45
N ASP A 384 12.19 2.04 14.37
CA ASP A 384 12.39 3.48 14.17
C ASP A 384 12.12 3.90 12.73
N ALA A 385 12.58 3.09 11.76
CA ALA A 385 12.32 3.29 10.34
C ALA A 385 10.81 3.21 10.04
N ARG A 386 10.11 2.26 10.67
CA ARG A 386 8.67 2.05 10.57
C ARG A 386 7.89 3.22 11.15
N HIS A 387 8.27 3.71 12.34
CA HIS A 387 7.65 4.88 12.95
C HIS A 387 7.65 6.06 11.97
N LEU A 388 8.81 6.36 11.38
CA LEU A 388 8.93 7.43 10.38
C LEU A 388 8.14 7.12 9.11
N TRP A 389 8.21 5.90 8.58
CA TRP A 389 7.51 5.51 7.36
C TRP A 389 6.00 5.67 7.49
N PHE A 390 5.42 5.21 8.60
CA PHE A 390 3.98 5.30 8.85
C PHE A 390 3.55 6.74 9.12
N ALA A 391 4.34 7.54 9.83
CA ALA A 391 4.07 8.98 9.96
C ALA A 391 4.00 9.67 8.58
N LEU A 392 4.95 9.39 7.68
CA LEU A 392 4.91 9.93 6.33
C LEU A 392 3.71 9.43 5.53
N ARG A 393 3.33 8.14 5.68
CA ARG A 393 2.20 7.50 4.98
C ARG A 393 0.85 8.03 5.43
N GLU A 394 0.70 8.30 6.72
CA GLU A 394 -0.58 8.59 7.36
C GLU A 394 -0.90 10.08 7.39
N TRP A 395 0.08 10.96 7.18
CA TRP A 395 -0.17 12.38 7.05
C TRP A 395 -1.16 12.67 5.89
N ARG A 396 -2.13 13.56 6.13
CA ARG A 396 -3.24 13.85 5.21
C ARG A 396 -3.29 15.29 4.71
N GLY A 397 -2.31 16.12 5.06
CA GLY A 397 -2.24 17.53 4.65
C GLY A 397 -2.49 18.51 5.80
N ASP A 398 -3.13 18.07 6.89
CA ASP A 398 -3.46 18.93 8.02
C ASP A 398 -2.22 19.33 8.85
N ASP A 399 -2.21 20.60 9.29
CA ASP A 399 -1.21 21.21 10.18
C ASP A 399 0.25 20.74 9.93
N PRO A 400 0.85 21.09 8.78
CA PRO A 400 2.21 20.62 8.48
C PRO A 400 3.26 21.13 9.48
N GLU A 401 3.11 22.34 10.01
CA GLU A 401 4.09 22.89 10.96
C GLU A 401 4.05 22.17 12.30
N GLY A 402 2.85 21.93 12.86
CA GLY A 402 2.70 21.17 14.11
C GLY A 402 3.06 19.71 13.91
N TYR A 403 2.49 19.06 12.89
CA TYR A 403 2.71 17.64 12.62
C TYR A 403 4.19 17.31 12.37
N PHE A 404 4.85 18.03 11.45
CA PHE A 404 6.27 17.80 11.19
C PHE A 404 7.15 18.35 12.30
N GLY A 405 6.73 19.39 13.03
CA GLY A 405 7.42 19.86 14.22
C GLY A 405 7.57 18.77 15.28
N ASP A 406 6.48 18.06 15.60
CA ASP A 406 6.50 16.94 16.54
C ASP A 406 7.37 15.78 16.05
N LEU A 407 7.28 15.45 14.75
CA LEU A 407 8.10 14.41 14.12
C LEU A 407 9.60 14.79 14.11
N GLY A 408 9.92 16.07 13.88
CA GLY A 408 11.28 16.59 13.97
C GLY A 408 11.83 16.55 15.41
N ALA A 409 11.00 16.90 16.40
CA ALA A 409 11.37 16.81 17.80
C ALA A 409 11.60 15.35 18.24
N TRP A 410 10.80 14.41 17.74
CA TRP A 410 11.05 12.98 17.90
C TRP A 410 12.41 12.59 17.30
N ALA A 411 12.73 13.04 16.08
CA ALA A 411 13.98 12.71 15.42
C ALA A 411 15.21 13.22 16.20
N GLU A 412 15.18 14.44 16.71
CA GLU A 412 16.24 15.00 17.56
C GLU A 412 16.42 14.24 18.88
N ARG A 413 15.33 13.85 19.54
CA ARG A 413 15.41 12.98 20.73
C ARG A 413 16.03 11.63 20.38
N ARG A 414 15.61 11.03 19.26
CA ARG A 414 16.08 9.70 18.84
C ARG A 414 17.56 9.72 18.46
N MET A 415 18.03 10.76 17.76
CA MET A 415 19.46 10.93 17.46
C MET A 415 20.32 10.98 18.74
N LYS A 416 19.84 11.64 19.80
CA LYS A 416 20.52 11.68 21.11
C LYS A 416 20.58 10.31 21.78
N GLU A 417 19.48 9.57 21.78
CA GLU A 417 19.41 8.20 22.32
C GLU A 417 20.35 7.23 21.58
N LEU A 418 20.51 7.42 20.27
CA LEU A 418 21.43 6.65 19.42
C LEU A 418 22.88 7.13 19.51
N GLY A 419 23.18 8.21 20.24
CA GLY A 419 24.53 8.75 20.40
C GLY A 419 25.10 9.45 19.16
N VAL A 420 24.27 9.91 18.23
CA VAL A 420 24.71 10.54 16.97
C VAL A 420 25.55 11.80 17.22
N ASP A 421 25.20 12.61 18.23
CA ASP A 421 25.91 13.85 18.58
C ASP A 421 27.31 13.60 19.19
N LEU A 422 27.56 12.40 19.75
CA LEU A 422 28.87 12.00 20.30
C LEU A 422 29.86 11.58 19.20
N VAL A 423 29.38 11.14 18.04
CA VAL A 423 30.25 10.69 16.93
C VAL A 423 30.88 11.89 16.21
N CYS A 424 30.13 12.97 15.97
CA CYS A 424 30.69 14.19 15.37
C CYS A 424 31.78 14.83 16.25
N THR A 425 31.64 14.81 17.58
CA THR A 425 32.65 15.38 18.48
C THR A 425 33.93 14.56 18.59
N ILE A 426 33.91 13.27 18.22
CA ILE A 426 35.09 12.40 18.22
C ILE A 426 35.85 12.49 16.90
N THR A 427 35.16 12.56 15.75
CA THR A 427 35.82 12.77 14.45
C THR A 427 36.43 14.17 14.32
N ASP A 428 35.83 15.20 14.93
CA ASP A 428 36.43 16.55 14.97
C ASP A 428 37.61 16.68 15.94
N ARG A 429 37.78 15.74 16.88
CA ARG A 429 38.95 15.72 17.81
C ARG A 429 40.15 14.93 17.28
N LEU A 430 39.95 14.10 16.25
CA LEU A 430 41.02 13.29 15.66
C LEU A 430 41.65 13.94 14.40
N SER A 431 41.20 15.13 14.00
CA SER A 431 41.83 15.94 12.95
C SER A 431 42.85 16.99 13.46
N CYS A 432 43.08 17.07 14.78
CA CYS A 432 44.19 17.85 15.33
C CYS A 432 45.42 16.94 15.54
N SER A 433 46.36 17.01 14.60
CA SER A 433 47.69 16.40 14.72
C SER A 433 48.45 16.98 15.93
N PRO A 434 49.18 16.15 16.72
CA PRO A 434 50.03 16.60 17.80
C PRO A 434 51.44 16.92 17.27
N PHE A 435 51.65 18.10 16.73
CA PHE A 435 53.00 18.65 16.53
C PHE A 435 52.96 20.13 16.83
N ASP A 436 53.30 20.49 18.06
CA ASP A 436 53.99 21.74 18.42
C ASP A 436 54.36 21.69 19.90
N ILE A 437 55.45 20.99 20.23
CA ILE A 437 56.26 21.30 21.41
C ILE A 437 57.73 21.13 21.02
N LEU A 438 58.41 22.25 20.75
CA LEU A 438 59.85 22.35 20.94
C LEU A 438 60.15 23.64 21.75
N PRO A 439 61.08 23.58 22.72
CA PRO A 439 61.31 24.66 23.66
C PRO A 439 62.38 25.64 23.17
N ASP A 440 62.28 26.87 23.68
CA ASP A 440 63.27 27.93 23.65
C ASP A 440 64.69 27.47 24.01
N SER A 441 65.67 27.81 23.19
CA SER A 441 67.06 27.96 23.61
C SER A 441 67.84 28.91 22.68
N ASN A 442 67.81 30.20 23.01
CA ASN A 442 68.83 31.15 22.60
C ASN A 442 69.85 31.28 23.73
N ASN A 443 71.07 30.75 23.54
CA ASN A 443 72.30 31.41 24.02
C ASN A 443 73.59 30.68 23.59
N LEU A 444 74.54 31.52 23.15
CA LEU A 444 76.02 31.38 23.13
C LEU A 444 76.71 30.88 21.84
N PRO A 445 77.96 31.35 21.58
CA PRO A 445 78.29 32.06 20.34
C PRO A 445 79.41 31.41 19.51
N SER A 446 79.55 31.96 18.29
CA SER A 446 80.71 31.99 17.39
C SER A 446 82.01 31.28 17.81
N THR A 447 82.54 30.39 16.97
CA THR A 447 83.79 30.61 16.20
C THR A 447 84.17 29.45 15.26
N ASN A 448 84.52 29.83 14.04
CA ASN A 448 85.64 29.37 13.21
C ASN A 448 85.74 27.94 12.59
N LEU A 449 85.82 28.01 11.26
CA LEU A 449 86.85 27.46 10.35
C LEU A 449 86.68 26.06 9.73
N ARG A 450 86.68 26.13 8.38
CA ARG A 450 87.37 25.31 7.37
C ARG A 450 86.64 24.15 6.67
N ASN A 451 86.44 24.43 5.37
CA ASN A 451 86.84 23.63 4.20
C ASN A 451 86.32 22.19 4.03
N GLY A 452 85.59 22.01 2.94
CA GLY A 452 86.10 21.22 1.81
C GLY A 452 85.18 20.14 1.25
N GLY A 453 84.74 20.34 0.00
CA GLY A 453 84.77 19.29 -1.02
C GLY A 453 83.47 18.57 -1.39
N ASN A 454 83.08 18.76 -2.66
CA ASN A 454 82.32 17.89 -3.58
C ASN A 454 82.40 16.37 -3.22
N THR A 455 81.38 15.54 -3.40
CA THR A 455 80.50 15.29 -4.57
C THR A 455 79.17 14.70 -4.14
#